data_AF-A0A920B5V8-F1
#
_entry.id   AF-A0A920B5V8-F1
#
_cell.length_a   1.000
_cell.length_b   1.000
_cell.length_c   1.000
_cell.angle_alpha   90.00
_cell.angle_beta   90.00
_cell.angle_gamma   90.00
#
_symmetry.space_group_name_H-M   'P 1'
#
loop_
_entity.id
_entity.type
_entity.pdbx_description
1 polymer ?
#
loop_
_entity_poly.entity_id
_entity_poly.type
_entity_poly.pdbx_seq_one_letter_code
_entity_poly.pdbx_strand_id
1 'polypeptide(L)' 'MIPINKNKKSSGGKYIEIKGANGNNLKNINVRFPLKKFISITGVSGGGKSTLIIETLFKSLSKKNQ' A
#
# COMPACT_ATOMS: atom_id res chain seq x y z
N MET A 1 -27.20 -2.55 9.00
CA MET A 1 -26.55 -3.05 7.76
C MET A 1 -25.70 -1.92 7.19
N ILE A 2 -24.42 -2.15 6.89
CA ILE A 2 -23.55 -1.12 6.28
C ILE A 2 -23.81 -1.12 4.77
N PRO A 3 -24.14 0.03 4.15
CA PRO A 3 -24.40 0.09 2.71
C PRO A 3 -23.12 -0.19 1.91
N ILE A 4 -23.22 -1.07 0.91
CA ILE A 4 -22.10 -1.44 0.04
C ILE A 4 -22.10 -0.55 -1.19
N ASN A 5 -21.04 0.22 -1.37
CA ASN A 5 -20.85 1.01 -2.59
C ASN A 5 -20.34 0.12 -3.74
N LYS A 6 -21.18 -0.08 -4.77
CA LYS A 6 -20.82 -0.83 -5.99
C LYS A 6 -20.12 0.02 -7.05
N ASN A 7 -20.11 1.35 -6.92
CA ASN A 7 -19.45 2.24 -7.87
C ASN A 7 -17.94 2.21 -7.68
N LYS A 8 -17.28 1.27 -8.38
CA LYS A 8 -15.82 1.29 -8.51
C LYS A 8 -15.43 2.44 -9.44
N LYS A 9 -15.02 3.59 -8.87
CA LYS A 9 -14.35 4.63 -9.66
C LYS A 9 -13.19 3.97 -10.42
N SER A 10 -13.03 4.20 -11.72
CA SER A 10 -11.84 3.77 -12.45
C SER A 10 -10.59 4.41 -11.81
N SER A 11 -9.51 3.64 -11.65
CA SER A 11 -8.21 4.20 -11.28
C SER A 11 -7.69 4.96 -12.50
N GLY A 12 -7.94 6.27 -12.57
CA GLY A 12 -7.20 7.12 -13.52
C GLY A 12 -5.71 6.82 -13.30
N GLY A 13 -5.00 6.41 -14.36
CA GLY A 13 -3.84 5.50 -14.34
C GLY A 13 -2.60 5.85 -13.51
N LYS A 14 -2.68 6.81 -12.58
CA LYS A 14 -1.61 7.17 -11.64
C LYS A 14 -1.60 6.21 -10.44
N TYR A 15 -0.40 5.76 -10.07
CA TYR A 15 -0.15 4.91 -8.92
C TYR A 15 1.16 5.30 -8.23
N ILE A 16 1.29 4.92 -6.96
CA ILE A 16 2.58 4.84 -6.27
C ILE A 16 3.08 3.41 -6.42
N GLU A 17 4.34 3.24 -6.78
CA GLU A 17 4.97 1.92 -6.89
C GLU A 17 6.10 1.79 -5.89
N ILE A 18 6.05 0.71 -5.11
CA ILE A 18 7.16 0.26 -4.29
C ILE A 18 7.85 -0.86 -5.06
N LYS A 19 9.15 -0.71 -5.32
CA LYS A 19 9.97 -1.71 -5.99
C LYS A 19 10.94 -2.33 -5.01
N GLY A 20 11.05 -3.65 -5.04
CA GLY A 20 12.01 -4.43 -4.27
C GLY A 20 11.88 -4.27 -2.75
N ALA A 21 10.66 -4.14 -2.22
CA ALA A 21 10.46 -4.02 -0.78
C ALA A 21 10.96 -5.28 -0.07
N ASN A 22 11.92 -5.10 0.82
CA ASN A 22 12.61 -6.16 1.55
C ASN A 22 12.77 -5.76 3.03
N GLY A 23 13.01 -6.73 3.91
CA GLY A 23 13.14 -6.54 5.35
C GLY A 23 11.95 -7.07 6.15
N ASN A 24 12.23 -7.47 7.39
CA ASN A 24 11.31 -8.24 8.23
C ASN A 24 10.70 -9.40 7.43
N ASN A 25 9.38 -9.38 7.22
CA ASN A 25 8.65 -10.45 6.54
C ASN A 25 8.44 -10.20 5.03
N LEU A 26 9.01 -9.13 4.47
CA LEU A 26 8.92 -8.83 3.03
C LEU A 26 10.03 -9.53 2.25
N LYS A 27 9.64 -10.22 1.17
CA LYS A 27 10.54 -11.04 0.33
C LYS A 27 10.69 -10.43 -1.06
N ASN A 28 11.34 -9.26 -1.14
CA ASN A 28 11.61 -8.54 -2.40
C ASN A 28 10.37 -8.30 -3.27
N ILE A 29 9.33 -7.68 -2.70
CA ILE A 29 8.03 -7.55 -3.39
C ILE A 29 7.92 -6.22 -4.14
N ASN A 30 7.23 -6.25 -5.29
CA ASN A 30 6.84 -5.07 -6.06
C ASN A 30 5.33 -4.86 -5.92
N VAL A 31 4.89 -3.67 -5.52
CA VAL A 31 3.47 -3.37 -5.27
C VAL A 31 3.10 -2.00 -5.82
N ARG A 32 1.93 -1.90 -6.45
CA ARG A 32 1.36 -0.64 -6.96
C ARG A 32 0.09 -0.28 -6.20
N PHE A 33 0.02 0.96 -5.74
CA PHE A 33 -1.15 1.55 -5.07
C PHE A 33 -1.77 2.64 -5.94
N PRO A 34 -3.00 2.44 -6.46
CA PRO A 34 -3.66 3.46 -7.27
C PRO A 34 -3.96 4.71 -6.45
N LEU A 35 -3.68 5.88 -7.00
CA LEU A 35 -3.97 7.14 -6.32
C LEU A 35 -5.47 7.47 -6.32
N LYS A 36 -5.89 8.33 -5.38
CA LYS A 36 -7.29 8.78 -5.22
C LYS A 36 -8.27 7.64 -4.94
N LYS A 37 -7.81 6.61 -4.22
CA LYS A 37 -8.61 5.47 -3.77
C LYS A 37 -8.49 5.29 -2.27
N PHE A 38 -9.57 4.80 -1.68
CA PHE A 38 -9.52 4.16 -0.38
C PHE A 38 -9.00 2.74 -0.59
N ILE A 39 -7.82 2.43 -0.04
CA ILE A 39 -7.16 1.13 -0.20
C ILE A 39 -7.11 0.46 1.17
N SER A 40 -7.58 -0.78 1.22
CA SER A 40 -7.42 -1.65 2.39
C SER A 40 -6.30 -2.66 2.11
N ILE A 41 -5.43 -2.87 3.10
CA ILE A 41 -4.38 -3.90 3.06
C ILE A 41 -4.79 -5.00 4.03
N THR A 42 -4.95 -6.21 3.52
CA THR A 42 -5.43 -7.36 4.29
C THR A 42 -4.45 -8.54 4.20
N GLY A 43 -4.62 -9.52 5.08
CA GLY A 43 -3.78 -10.73 5.14
C GLY A 43 -3.55 -11.20 6.57
N VAL A 44 -3.01 -12.42 6.72
CA VAL A 44 -2.75 -13.05 8.02
C VAL A 44 -1.78 -12.25 8.89
N SER A 45 -1.86 -12.44 10.21
CA SER A 45 -0.88 -11.87 11.14
C SER A 45 0.54 -12.32 10.76
N GLY A 46 1.52 -11.43 10.89
CA GLY A 46 2.89 -11.69 10.43
C GLY A 46 3.11 -11.61 8.91
N GLY A 47 2.09 -11.38 8.08
CA GLY A 47 2.26 -11.29 6.62
C GLY A 47 3.00 -10.06 6.07
N GLY A 48 3.62 -9.24 6.92
CA GLY A 48 4.43 -8.07 6.49
C GLY A 48 3.63 -6.79 6.16
N LYS A 49 2.33 -6.74 6.44
CA LYS A 49 1.46 -5.57 6.15
C LYS A 49 1.97 -4.27 6.78
N SER A 50 2.26 -4.30 8.08
CA SER A 50 2.76 -3.13 8.81
C SER A 50 4.15 -2.70 8.31
N THR A 51 5.03 -3.67 8.00
CA THR A 51 6.34 -3.39 7.38
C THR A 51 6.18 -2.72 6.02
N LEU A 52 5.26 -3.20 5.18
CA LEU A 52 5.01 -2.61 3.86
C LEU A 52 4.48 -1.17 3.95
N ILE A 53 3.52 -0.92 4.83
CA ILE A 53 2.85 0.38 4.89
C ILE A 53 3.59 1.40 5.76
N ILE A 54 3.96 1.01 6.98
CA ILE A 54 4.52 1.93 7.97
C ILE A 54 6.03 2.08 7.74
N GLU A 55 6.76 0.97 7.77
CA GLU A 55 8.22 0.99 7.77
C GLU A 55 8.81 1.27 6.38
N THR A 56 8.10 0.87 5.33
CA THR A 56 8.55 1.04 3.94
C THR A 56 7.90 2.27 3.30
N LEU A 57 6.59 2.25 3.04
CA LEU A 57 5.91 3.30 2.27
C LEU A 57 5.90 4.64 3.01
N PHE A 58 5.33 4.69 4.22
CA PHE A 58 5.18 5.93 4.98
C PHE A 58 6.54 6.55 5.30
N LYS A 59 7.47 5.77 5.86
CA LYS A 59 8.83 6.23 6.17
C LYS A 59 9.57 6.80 4.94
N SER A 60 9.43 6.18 3.77
CA SER A 60 10.09 6.66 2.54
C SER A 60 9.50 7.98 2.03
N LEU A 61 8.19 8.19 2.19
CA LEU A 61 7.53 9.43 1.80
C LEU A 61 7.76 10.55 2.82
N SER A 62 7.75 10.24 4.12
CA SER A 62 7.98 11.21 5.19
C SER A 62 9.42 11.74 5.23
N LYS A 63 10.40 10.97 4.74
CA LYS A 63 11.80 11.39 4.66
C LYS A 63 12.07 12.48 3.60
N LYS A 64 11.13 12.78 2.70
CA LYS A 64 11.35 13.66 1.54
C LYS A 64 11.15 15.16 1.82
N ASN A 65 10.97 15.57 3.07
CA ASN A 65 10.78 16.98 3.48
C ASN A 65 11.94 17.52 4.36
N GLN A 66 13.15 16.98 4.22
CA GLN A 66 14.39 17.56 4.74
C GLN A 66 15.42 17.69 3.64
#